data_AF-A0A7X4DYZ5-F1
#
_entry.id   AF-A0A7X4DYZ5-F1
#
_cell.length_a   1.000
_cell.length_b   1.000
_cell.length_c   1.000
_cell.angle_alpha   90.00
_cell.angle_beta   90.00
_cell.angle_gamma   90.00
#
_symmetry.space_group_name_H-M   'P 1'
#
loop_
_entity.id
_entity.type
_entity.pdbx_description
1 polymer ?
#
loop_
_entity_poly.entity_id
_entity_poly.type
_entity_poly.pdbx_seq_one_letter_code
_entity_poly.pdbx_strand_id
1 'polypeptide(L)'
;MNAIHTIHTDGSPTLRPTAFRRSRRSPAMAFARAFVALAVVALASACYGDNGARSGDSADAADPPPNTLTEAERDAGWRLLFDGETTDGWRGYNREAFPDTGWAVVDGMLVVGATAGDPDVAIGGDIVTTESFSDFDLKFDFMLSEVANSGVLYRVIEA
;
A
#
# COMPACT_ATOMS: atom_id res chain seq x y z
N MET A 1 -11.02 6.38 -3.94
CA MET A 1 -10.97 5.19 -3.08
C MET A 1 -10.36 4.10 -3.92
N ASN A 2 -9.16 3.67 -3.59
CA ASN A 2 -8.32 2.78 -4.37
C ASN A 2 -8.44 1.35 -3.84
N ALA A 3 -8.30 0.41 -4.77
CA ALA A 3 -8.66 -1.00 -4.69
C ALA A 3 -8.19 -1.77 -3.45
N ILE A 4 -8.76 -2.96 -3.29
CA ILE A 4 -8.13 -4.03 -2.51
C ILE A 4 -7.01 -4.64 -3.38
N HIS A 5 -5.77 -4.35 -3.01
CA HIS A 5 -4.55 -4.79 -3.66
C HIS A 5 -3.85 -5.82 -2.80
N THR A 6 -3.44 -6.95 -3.39
CA THR A 6 -2.52 -7.87 -2.74
C THR A 6 -1.30 -8.12 -3.60
N ILE A 7 -0.14 -8.33 -2.97
CA ILE A 7 1.06 -8.85 -3.60
C ILE A 7 1.34 -10.23 -3.01
N HIS A 8 1.59 -11.21 -3.87
CA HIS A 8 2.10 -12.51 -3.44
C HIS A 8 3.63 -12.40 -3.40
N THR A 9 4.26 -12.58 -2.23
CA THR A 9 5.71 -12.39 -2.07
C THR A 9 6.47 -13.72 -2.16
N ASP A 10 6.17 -14.55 -3.15
CA ASP A 10 6.94 -15.76 -3.46
C ASP A 10 8.16 -15.42 -4.33
N GLY A 11 9.10 -14.67 -3.74
CA GLY A 11 10.37 -14.40 -4.42
C GLY A 11 11.26 -13.28 -3.84
N SER A 12 10.82 -12.52 -2.84
CA SER A 12 11.69 -11.50 -2.24
C SER A 12 12.77 -12.18 -1.36
N PRO A 13 14.07 -11.88 -1.55
CA PRO A 13 15.11 -12.47 -0.74
C PRO A 13 14.85 -12.09 0.70
N THR A 14 14.61 -13.11 1.53
CA THR A 14 14.50 -13.03 2.99
C THR A 14 15.24 -11.82 3.53
N LEU A 15 14.53 -10.87 4.13
CA LEU A 15 15.17 -9.83 4.93
C LEU A 15 15.99 -10.58 5.99
N ARG A 16 17.30 -10.69 5.77
CA ARG A 16 18.22 -11.24 6.75
C ARG A 16 17.98 -10.44 8.02
N PRO A 17 17.82 -11.07 9.19
CA PRO A 17 17.78 -10.33 10.44
C PRO A 17 19.10 -9.59 10.54
N THR A 18 19.09 -8.28 10.29
CA THR A 18 20.24 -7.44 10.58
C THR A 18 20.39 -7.51 12.08
N ALA A 19 21.37 -8.29 12.54
CA ALA A 19 21.71 -8.40 13.94
C ALA A 19 21.80 -6.98 14.52
N PHE A 20 20.96 -6.68 15.50
CA PHE A 20 21.03 -5.44 16.26
C PHE A 20 22.38 -5.43 16.99
N ARG A 21 23.40 -4.91 16.31
CA ARG A 21 24.74 -4.78 16.86
C ARG A 21 24.72 -3.58 17.81
N ARG A 22 24.50 -3.85 19.10
CA ARG A 22 24.73 -2.87 20.17
C ARG A 22 26.13 -2.28 19.97
N SER A 23 26.21 -1.01 19.63
CA SER A 23 27.47 -0.29 19.55
C SER A 23 28.01 -0.12 20.97
N ARG A 24 28.96 -0.98 21.35
CA ARG A 24 29.82 -0.69 22.49
C ARG A 24 30.76 0.43 22.05
N ARG A 25 30.55 1.63 22.58
CA ARG A 25 31.53 2.73 22.46
C ARG A 25 32.78 2.35 23.25
N SER A 26 33.93 2.41 22.60
CA SER A 26 35.24 2.41 23.26
C SER A 26 35.89 3.78 23.02
N PRO A 27 36.65 4.33 24.00
CA PRO A 27 37.31 5.62 23.86
C PRO A 27 38.62 5.45 23.11
N ALA A 28 38.98 6.41 22.26
CA ALA A 28 40.33 6.54 21.71
C ALA A 28 40.86 7.94 22.02
N MET A 29 42.03 7.94 22.64
CA MET A 29 42.83 9.09 23.06
C MET A 29 43.55 9.71 21.86
N ALA A 30 43.57 11.05 21.84
CA ALA A 30 44.61 11.99 21.40
C ALA A 30 45.38 11.77 20.07
N PHE A 31 45.54 12.82 19.27
CA PHE A 31 46.82 13.52 19.05
C PHE A 31 46.61 14.81 18.23
N ALA A 32 47.35 15.85 18.61
CA ALA A 32 47.30 17.22 18.09
C ALA A 32 48.09 17.42 16.79
N ARG A 33 47.74 18.45 16.00
CA ARG A 33 48.54 19.67 15.72
C ARG A 33 48.06 20.42 14.46
N ALA A 34 48.09 21.74 14.57
CA ALA A 34 47.64 22.74 13.60
C ALA A 34 48.65 23.04 12.48
N PHE A 35 48.18 23.47 11.31
CA PHE A 35 48.80 24.39 10.34
C PHE A 35 47.66 24.97 9.45
N VAL A 36 47.22 26.22 9.58
CA VAL A 36 47.77 27.53 9.13
C VAL A 36 47.24 27.99 7.75
N ALA A 37 46.64 29.18 7.81
CA ALA A 37 46.51 30.28 6.82
C ALA A 37 45.59 30.19 5.59
N LEU A 38 44.63 31.12 5.66
CA LEU A 38 43.81 31.79 4.66
C LEU A 38 44.64 32.57 3.61
N ALA A 39 44.23 32.54 2.33
CA ALA A 39 44.35 33.69 1.41
C ALA A 39 43.36 33.58 0.23
N VAL A 40 42.57 34.64 0.08
CA VAL A 40 41.57 34.97 -0.96
C VAL A 40 42.26 35.59 -2.19
N VAL A 41 41.62 35.55 -3.38
CA VAL A 41 41.57 36.57 -4.49
C VAL A 41 40.97 35.87 -5.73
N ALA A 42 39.68 36.06 -6.08
CA ALA A 42 39.06 37.10 -6.95
C ALA A 42 39.39 36.97 -8.46
N LEU A 43 38.57 37.35 -9.45
CA LEU A 43 37.12 37.41 -9.75
C LEU A 43 37.03 37.75 -11.26
N ALA A 44 35.86 37.50 -11.89
CA ALA A 44 35.41 37.91 -13.24
C ALA A 44 35.61 36.89 -14.37
N SER A 45 34.71 36.73 -15.34
CA SER A 45 33.28 37.04 -15.51
C SER A 45 32.88 36.42 -16.85
N ALA A 46 31.60 36.05 -16.97
CA ALA A 46 30.86 35.83 -18.20
C ALA A 46 31.24 34.63 -19.09
N CYS A 47 30.47 33.56 -18.93
CA CYS A 47 29.62 33.10 -20.04
C CYS A 47 28.17 33.04 -19.51
N TYR A 48 27.43 34.11 -19.77
CA TYR A 48 25.99 34.15 -19.69
C TYR A 48 25.46 33.25 -20.82
N GLY A 49 24.65 32.26 -20.47
CA GLY A 49 24.11 31.25 -21.39
C GLY A 49 23.12 30.36 -20.64
N ASP A 50 22.11 31.00 -20.08
CA ASP A 50 20.90 30.36 -19.57
C ASP A 50 20.02 29.87 -20.73
N ASN A 51 19.14 28.92 -20.43
CA ASN A 51 18.20 28.17 -21.27
C ASN A 51 18.62 26.75 -21.68
N GLY A 52 19.12 26.00 -20.70
CA GLY A 52 18.85 24.57 -20.62
C GLY A 52 17.56 24.36 -19.83
N ALA A 53 16.41 24.47 -20.50
CA ALA A 53 15.12 24.16 -19.92
C ALA A 53 15.15 22.73 -19.38
N ARG A 54 15.32 22.59 -18.06
CA ARG A 54 14.84 21.42 -17.34
C ARG A 54 13.33 21.50 -17.46
N SER A 55 12.77 20.79 -18.43
CA SER A 55 11.37 20.37 -18.39
C SER A 55 11.22 19.37 -17.24
N GLY A 56 11.30 19.89 -16.01
CA GLY A 56 10.61 19.33 -14.87
C GLY A 56 9.18 19.83 -14.96
N ASP A 57 8.48 19.43 -16.01
CA ASP A 57 7.03 19.39 -15.97
C ASP A 57 6.72 18.08 -15.25
N SER A 58 6.79 18.13 -13.92
CA SER A 58 6.11 17.13 -13.10
C SER A 58 4.63 17.37 -13.36
N ALA A 59 4.15 16.84 -14.49
CA ALA A 59 2.75 16.75 -14.81
C ALA A 59 2.10 16.20 -13.54
N ASP A 60 1.15 16.98 -13.04
CA ASP A 60 0.25 16.64 -11.94
C ASP A 60 -0.34 15.27 -12.28
N ALA A 61 0.32 14.21 -11.80
CA ALA A 61 -0.03 12.84 -12.11
C ALA A 61 -1.30 12.59 -11.32
N ALA A 62 -2.44 12.86 -11.95
CA ALA A 62 -3.74 12.57 -11.40
C ALA A 62 -3.72 11.14 -10.86
N ASP A 63 -4.24 10.97 -9.64
CA ASP A 63 -4.30 9.65 -9.02
C ASP A 63 -4.96 8.65 -9.98
N PRO A 64 -4.44 7.42 -10.07
CA PRO A 64 -5.03 6.40 -10.92
C PRO A 64 -6.50 6.20 -10.53
N PRO A 65 -7.38 5.90 -11.49
CA PRO A 65 -8.77 5.57 -11.18
C PRO A 65 -8.86 4.45 -10.13
N PRO A 66 -9.89 4.46 -9.27
CA PRO A 66 -10.23 3.34 -8.39
C PRO A 66 -10.16 1.99 -9.08
N ASN A 67 -9.76 0.95 -8.36
CA ASN A 67 -9.73 -0.43 -8.86
C ASN A 67 -8.88 -0.64 -10.12
N THR A 68 -7.80 0.14 -10.27
CA THR A 68 -6.81 -0.05 -11.32
C THR A 68 -5.40 -0.10 -10.74
N LEU A 69 -4.54 -0.91 -11.36
CA LEU A 69 -3.12 -0.96 -11.02
C LEU A 69 -2.34 0.03 -11.88
N THR A 70 -1.51 0.83 -11.22
CA THR A 70 -0.45 1.60 -11.89
C THR A 70 0.57 0.66 -12.56
N GLU A 71 1.35 1.18 -13.50
CA GLU A 71 2.44 0.43 -14.12
C GLU A 71 3.45 -0.09 -13.08
N ALA A 72 3.84 0.78 -12.14
CA ALA A 72 4.75 0.41 -11.05
C ALA A 72 4.18 -0.70 -10.13
N GLU A 73 2.87 -0.69 -9.85
CA GLU A 73 2.23 -1.75 -9.09
C GLU A 73 2.22 -3.08 -9.86
N ARG A 74 1.96 -3.05 -11.18
CA ARG A 74 2.04 -4.25 -12.02
C ARG A 74 3.46 -4.81 -12.06
N ASP A 75 4.46 -3.96 -12.24
CA ASP A 75 5.88 -4.34 -12.28
C ASP A 75 6.36 -4.90 -10.94
N ALA A 76 5.81 -4.40 -9.83
CA ALA A 76 6.08 -4.92 -8.50
C ALA A 76 5.28 -6.21 -8.18
N GLY A 77 4.41 -6.69 -9.07
CA GLY A 77 3.67 -7.94 -8.91
C GLY A 77 2.39 -7.81 -8.09
N TRP A 78 1.85 -6.61 -7.92
CA TRP A 78 0.53 -6.43 -7.32
C TRP A 78 -0.57 -6.99 -8.23
N ARG A 79 -1.61 -7.52 -7.59
CA ARG A 79 -2.86 -7.91 -8.24
C ARG A 79 -4.06 -7.29 -7.54
N LEU A 80 -5.11 -7.04 -8.33
CA LEU A 80 -6.40 -6.65 -7.79
C LEU A 80 -7.08 -7.87 -7.17
N LEU A 81 -7.59 -7.72 -5.95
CA LEU A 81 -8.54 -8.66 -5.35
C LEU A 81 -9.99 -8.26 -5.64
N PHE A 82 -10.22 -7.04 -6.10
CA PHE A 82 -11.54 -6.54 -6.48
C PHE A 82 -11.38 -5.61 -7.68
N ASP A 83 -12.18 -5.85 -8.72
CA ASP A 83 -12.15 -5.12 -9.99
C ASP A 83 -13.04 -3.86 -9.99
N GLY A 84 -13.87 -3.68 -8.96
CA GLY A 84 -14.83 -2.58 -8.88
C GLY A 84 -16.22 -2.90 -9.41
N GLU A 85 -16.42 -4.08 -10.03
CA GLU A 85 -17.62 -4.41 -10.80
C GLU A 85 -18.25 -5.73 -10.35
N THR A 86 -17.44 -6.75 -10.12
CA THR A 86 -17.87 -8.11 -9.83
C THR A 86 -17.43 -8.57 -8.46
N THR A 87 -18.06 -9.62 -7.96
CA THR A 87 -17.65 -10.30 -6.73
C THR A 87 -16.72 -11.48 -7.01
N ASP A 88 -16.14 -11.54 -8.22
CA ASP A 88 -15.24 -12.60 -8.62
C ASP A 88 -14.02 -12.65 -7.70
N GLY A 89 -13.62 -13.87 -7.36
CA GLY A 89 -12.55 -14.09 -6.39
C GLY A 89 -13.01 -14.05 -4.93
N TRP A 90 -14.28 -13.74 -4.63
CA TRP A 90 -14.84 -13.75 -3.28
C TRP A 90 -16.00 -14.75 -3.12
N ARG A 91 -16.16 -15.25 -1.90
CA ARG A 91 -17.30 -16.07 -1.48
C ARG A 91 -17.63 -15.81 -0.02
N GLY A 92 -18.77 -16.30 0.46
CA GLY A 92 -19.09 -16.24 1.90
C GLY A 92 -18.20 -17.18 2.72
N TYR A 93 -17.88 -16.78 3.94
CA TYR A 93 -17.20 -17.64 4.92
C TYR A 93 -18.05 -18.88 5.23
N ASN A 94 -17.44 -20.06 5.17
CA ASN A 94 -18.08 -21.38 5.23
C ASN A 94 -19.17 -21.59 4.15
N ARG A 95 -19.02 -20.95 2.98
CA ARG A 95 -19.93 -21.11 1.83
C ARG A 95 -19.15 -21.30 0.54
N GLU A 96 -19.78 -21.95 -0.43
CA GLU A 96 -19.21 -22.16 -1.77
C GLU A 96 -19.36 -20.95 -2.70
N ALA A 97 -20.37 -20.11 -2.46
CA ALA A 97 -20.73 -18.97 -3.29
C ALA A 97 -20.72 -17.65 -2.52
N PHE A 98 -20.70 -16.53 -3.25
CA PHE A 98 -20.90 -15.20 -2.69
C PHE A 98 -22.31 -15.06 -2.10
N PRO A 99 -22.52 -14.33 -0.99
CA PRO A 99 -23.85 -14.16 -0.41
C PRO A 99 -24.82 -13.44 -1.35
N ASP A 100 -26.04 -13.95 -1.50
CA ASP A 100 -27.10 -13.31 -2.30
C ASP A 100 -27.62 -11.99 -1.69
N THR A 101 -27.33 -11.75 -0.41
CA THR A 101 -27.81 -10.60 0.35
C THR A 101 -26.73 -10.09 1.31
N GLY A 102 -26.84 -8.82 1.71
CA GLY A 102 -26.00 -8.20 2.75
C GLY A 102 -24.68 -7.61 2.24
N TRP A 103 -24.31 -7.91 1.00
CA TRP A 103 -23.21 -7.27 0.28
C TRP A 103 -23.69 -6.79 -1.09
N ALA A 104 -23.16 -5.67 -1.55
CA ALA A 104 -23.41 -5.13 -2.89
C ALA A 104 -22.17 -4.45 -3.45
N VAL A 105 -22.05 -4.42 -4.77
CA VAL A 105 -21.11 -3.54 -5.48
C VAL A 105 -21.82 -2.23 -5.81
N VAL A 106 -21.34 -1.12 -5.26
CA VAL A 106 -21.90 0.21 -5.47
C VAL A 106 -20.77 1.18 -5.75
N ASP A 107 -20.83 1.89 -6.89
CA ASP A 107 -19.85 2.91 -7.29
C ASP A 107 -18.38 2.46 -7.18
N GLY A 108 -18.08 1.22 -7.59
CA GLY A 108 -16.72 0.70 -7.51
C GLY A 108 -16.31 0.23 -6.11
N MET A 109 -17.24 0.00 -5.19
CA MET A 109 -16.97 -0.41 -3.80
C MET A 109 -17.76 -1.66 -3.41
N LEU A 110 -17.13 -2.56 -2.65
CA LEU A 110 -17.84 -3.59 -1.90
C LEU A 110 -18.45 -2.98 -0.63
N VAL A 111 -19.77 -2.91 -0.59
CA VAL A 111 -20.53 -2.27 0.48
C VAL A 111 -21.30 -3.33 1.26
N VAL A 112 -21.08 -3.35 2.57
CA VAL A 112 -21.92 -4.11 3.50
C VAL A 112 -23.22 -3.35 3.71
N GLY A 113 -24.36 -3.99 3.48
CA GLY A 113 -25.66 -3.46 3.87
C GLY A 113 -25.71 -3.31 5.38
N ALA A 114 -25.55 -2.09 5.88
CA ALA A 114 -25.48 -1.84 7.31
C ALA A 114 -26.81 -2.18 7.99
N THR A 115 -26.78 -3.14 8.91
CA THR A 115 -27.83 -3.44 9.88
C THR A 115 -27.90 -2.39 10.98
N ALA A 116 -27.99 -1.10 10.62
CA ALA A 116 -28.16 -0.03 11.59
C ALA A 116 -29.59 -0.06 12.19
N GLY A 117 -29.91 -1.13 12.92
CA GLY A 117 -31.14 -1.29 13.68
C GLY A 117 -32.36 -1.79 12.90
N ASP A 118 -32.24 -2.06 11.61
CA ASP A 118 -33.35 -2.61 10.80
C ASP A 118 -33.30 -4.16 10.81
N PRO A 119 -34.29 -4.84 11.43
CA PRO A 119 -34.35 -6.30 11.47
C PRO A 119 -34.64 -6.95 10.11
N ASP A 120 -35.07 -6.17 9.10
CA ASP A 120 -35.45 -6.67 7.78
C ASP A 120 -34.29 -6.62 6.76
N VAL A 121 -33.12 -6.08 7.15
CA VAL A 121 -31.90 -6.10 6.32
C VAL A 121 -31.15 -7.42 6.53
N ALA A 122 -31.14 -8.26 5.50
CA ALA A 122 -30.50 -9.57 5.54
C ALA A 122 -28.97 -9.48 5.74
N ILE A 123 -28.45 -10.22 6.73
CA ILE A 123 -27.03 -10.29 7.06
C ILE A 123 -26.33 -11.26 6.10
N GLY A 124 -25.41 -10.75 5.29
CA GLY A 124 -24.62 -11.56 4.34
C GLY A 124 -23.56 -12.43 4.99
N GLY A 125 -23.12 -12.05 6.20
CA GLY A 125 -21.98 -12.64 6.88
C GLY A 125 -20.64 -12.13 6.33
N ASP A 126 -19.56 -12.74 6.81
CA ASP A 126 -18.20 -12.41 6.34
C ASP A 126 -17.96 -12.97 4.93
N ILE A 127 -17.18 -12.26 4.13
CA ILE A 127 -16.67 -12.74 2.84
C ILE A 127 -15.18 -13.04 2.95
N VAL A 128 -14.74 -14.01 2.15
CA VAL A 128 -13.39 -14.54 2.12
C VAL A 128 -12.96 -14.72 0.66
N THR A 129 -11.67 -14.54 0.40
CA THR A 129 -11.10 -14.82 -0.92
C THR A 129 -11.25 -16.31 -1.26
N THR A 130 -11.55 -16.60 -2.52
CA THR A 130 -11.58 -17.98 -3.02
C THR A 130 -10.20 -18.64 -2.98
N GLU A 131 -9.14 -17.84 -3.12
CA GLU A 131 -7.75 -18.25 -3.00
C GLU A 131 -7.22 -18.10 -1.56
N SER A 132 -6.23 -18.93 -1.22
CA SER A 132 -5.47 -18.83 0.03
C SER A 132 -4.09 -18.22 -0.22
N PHE A 133 -3.61 -17.44 0.75
CA PHE A 133 -2.35 -16.70 0.65
C PHE A 133 -1.45 -17.05 1.84
N SER A 134 -0.14 -17.15 1.58
CA SER A 134 0.88 -17.38 2.61
C SER A 134 1.50 -16.06 3.11
N ASP A 135 2.57 -15.62 2.44
CA ASP A 135 3.22 -14.34 2.66
C ASP A 135 2.71 -13.34 1.61
N PHE A 136 2.20 -12.22 2.09
CA PHE A 136 1.58 -11.20 1.25
C PHE A 136 1.69 -9.82 1.90
N ASP A 137 1.69 -8.77 1.08
CA ASP A 137 1.26 -7.44 1.52
C ASP A 137 -0.15 -7.17 1.01
N LEU A 138 -0.95 -6.48 1.83
CA LEU A 138 -2.32 -6.08 1.52
C LEU A 138 -2.44 -4.57 1.67
N LYS A 139 -2.96 -3.91 0.64
CA LYS A 139 -3.28 -2.48 0.62
C LYS A 139 -4.73 -2.33 0.21
N PHE A 140 -5.53 -1.62 0.99
CA PHE A 140 -6.93 -1.39 0.69
C PHE A 140 -7.41 -0.08 1.30
N ASP A 141 -8.39 0.55 0.66
CA ASP A 141 -9.13 1.65 1.24
C ASP A 141 -10.42 1.13 1.88
N PHE A 142 -10.86 1.79 2.96
CA PHE A 142 -12.12 1.49 3.62
C PHE A 142 -12.82 2.76 4.07
N MET A 143 -14.14 2.66 4.22
CA MET A 143 -14.98 3.71 4.77
C MET A 143 -15.95 3.08 5.78
N LEU A 144 -16.15 3.77 6.90
CA LEU A 144 -17.07 3.34 7.95
C LEU A 144 -18.17 4.38 8.13
N SER A 145 -19.39 3.94 8.40
CA SER A 145 -20.43 4.82 8.92
C SER A 145 -20.22 5.08 10.42
N GLU A 146 -20.93 6.06 10.97
CA GLU A 146 -20.71 6.59 12.34
C GLU A 146 -20.68 5.52 13.45
N VAL A 147 -21.43 4.42 13.28
CA VAL A 147 -21.54 3.33 14.26
C VAL A 147 -21.07 1.98 13.71
N ALA A 148 -20.41 1.96 12.54
CA ALA A 148 -20.00 0.72 11.91
C ALA A 148 -18.90 0.01 12.70
N ASN A 149 -19.00 -1.32 12.75
CA ASN A 149 -17.96 -2.21 13.23
C ASN A 149 -17.68 -3.24 12.14
N SER A 150 -16.45 -3.24 11.64
CA SER A 150 -15.97 -4.13 10.60
C SER A 150 -14.47 -4.39 10.79
N GLY A 151 -13.92 -5.33 10.05
CA GLY A 151 -12.49 -5.64 10.11
C GLY A 151 -12.03 -6.50 8.96
N VAL A 152 -10.71 -6.50 8.74
CA VAL A 152 -10.04 -7.43 7.85
C VAL A 152 -9.38 -8.51 8.70
N LEU A 153 -9.73 -9.77 8.42
CA LEU A 153 -9.07 -10.94 8.99
C LEU A 153 -8.12 -11.53 7.94
N TYR A 154 -7.02 -12.09 8.39
CA TYR A 154 -6.06 -12.80 7.55
C TYR A 154 -5.68 -14.14 8.15
N ARG A 155 -5.23 -15.07 7.29
CA ARG A 155 -4.95 -16.47 7.65
C ARG A 155 -6.16 -17.15 8.30
N VAL A 156 -7.34 -16.84 7.77
CA VAL A 156 -8.61 -17.47 8.14
C VAL A 156 -8.55 -18.96 7.73
N ILE A 157 -9.03 -19.83 8.61
CA ILE A 157 -9.14 -21.27 8.37
C ILE A 157 -10.62 -21.63 8.49
N GLU A 158 -11.11 -22.37 7.51
CA GLU A 158 -12.45 -22.95 7.49
C GLU A 158 -12.39 -24.45 7.84
N ALA A 159 -13.50 -24.99 8.34
CA ALA A 159 -13.59 -26.35 8.89
C ALA A 159 -13.92 -27.41 7.83
#